data_AF-A0A2P8GNN9-F1
#
_entry.id   AF-A0A2P8GNN9-F1
#
_cell.length_a   1.000
_cell.length_b   1.000
_cell.length_c   1.000
_cell.angle_alpha   90.00
_cell.angle_beta   90.00
_cell.angle_gamma   90.00
#
_symmetry.space_group_name_H-M   'P 1'
#
loop_
_entity.id
_entity.type
_entity.pdbx_description
1 polymer ?
#
loop_
_entity_poly.entity_id
_entity_poly.type
_entity_poly.pdbx_seq_one_letter_code
_entity_poly.pdbx_strand_id
1 'polypeptide(L)'
;MKNRLLALSLGSMLTGTAFAQETINQPFATYEEKLPGTTLTFKMVPIPAGEVTIGSPENEKGRDADEGPQKKVKIAAFWMGANEVTFEQYDVYSDPEKDKTPIPDGMTRPSPPYIDLTLGMGKVGGYPANSMSQYGALMYCKWLYAKTGVFYRLPTEAEWEYACRAGAATAYPFGNDASKLKEYAWYADNSDNKYHKVGELKPNAWGLYDMLGNVAEWTLDQYDEQYLQHVSDTDPWNKPTAKTPRTIKGGNYHDDAASLRCANRLKSDPNWNRRDPQIPKSFWWNADAPFIGFRIVRPLKQPTKEEAEQFFETVIDQYKGAR
;
A
#
# COMPACT_ATOMS: atom_id res chain seq x y z
N MET A 1 38.47 64.84 3.75
CA MET A 1 38.31 63.66 2.87
C MET A 1 37.84 62.50 3.74
N LYS A 2 36.58 62.06 3.59
CA LYS A 2 35.97 60.97 4.36
C LYS A 2 36.04 59.70 3.50
N ASN A 3 36.87 58.73 3.85
CA ASN A 3 36.90 57.43 3.17
C ASN A 3 35.91 56.46 3.82
N ARG A 4 35.01 55.94 2.99
CA ARG A 4 33.91 55.02 3.33
C ARG A 4 34.43 53.60 3.56
N LEU A 5 33.92 52.95 4.61
CA LEU A 5 33.99 51.49 4.79
C LEU A 5 33.15 50.81 3.70
N LEU A 6 33.73 49.82 3.02
CA LEU A 6 33.01 48.85 2.19
C LEU A 6 32.72 47.61 3.06
N ALA A 7 31.44 47.33 3.31
CA ALA A 7 31.00 46.06 3.88
C ALA A 7 30.75 45.06 2.73
N LEU A 8 31.51 43.96 2.69
CA LEU A 8 31.21 42.81 1.84
C LEU A 8 30.24 41.89 2.58
N SER A 9 28.99 41.82 2.13
CA SER A 9 28.07 40.75 2.52
C SER A 9 28.34 39.51 1.66
N LEU A 10 28.98 38.49 2.23
CA LEU A 10 28.99 37.15 1.65
C LEU A 10 27.59 36.55 1.81
N GLY A 11 26.83 36.51 0.70
CA GLY A 11 25.62 35.71 0.60
C GLY A 11 25.98 34.23 0.53
N SER A 12 25.70 33.48 1.58
CA SER A 12 25.72 32.02 1.55
C SER A 12 24.53 31.54 0.71
N MET A 13 24.79 31.15 -0.54
CA MET A 13 23.83 30.36 -1.33
C MET A 13 23.71 28.98 -0.68
N LEU A 14 22.58 28.76 0.00
CA LEU A 14 22.10 27.43 0.36
C LEU A 14 21.82 26.66 -0.93
N THR A 15 22.69 25.71 -1.25
CA THR A 15 22.47 24.74 -2.32
C THR A 15 21.32 23.83 -1.89
N GLY A 16 20.10 24.18 -2.30
CA GLY A 16 18.96 23.27 -2.29
C GLY A 16 19.27 22.08 -3.19
N THR A 17 19.34 20.90 -2.59
CA THR A 17 19.65 19.64 -3.27
C THR A 17 18.61 19.34 -4.35
N ALA A 18 19.11 19.19 -5.58
CA ALA A 18 18.36 18.90 -6.81
C ALA A 18 17.86 17.45 -6.89
N PHE A 19 17.10 16.96 -5.91
CA PHE A 19 16.52 15.61 -5.95
C PHE A 19 15.26 15.49 -6.82
N ALA A 20 14.55 16.61 -7.07
CA ALA A 20 13.27 16.58 -7.79
C ALA A 20 13.41 16.37 -9.32
N GLN A 21 14.60 16.61 -9.90
CA GLN A 21 14.75 16.64 -11.37
C GLN A 21 15.11 15.27 -11.98
N GLU A 22 15.75 14.36 -11.22
CA GLU A 22 16.20 13.05 -11.76
C GLU A 22 15.07 12.01 -11.88
N THR A 23 13.98 12.14 -11.12
CA THR A 23 12.90 11.13 -11.08
C THR A 23 11.93 11.20 -12.25
N ILE A 24 11.94 12.27 -13.05
CA ILE A 24 11.02 12.47 -14.18
C ILE A 24 11.46 11.67 -15.43
N ASN A 25 12.73 11.25 -15.52
CA ASN A 25 13.29 10.55 -16.69
C ASN A 25 13.61 9.06 -16.45
N GLN A 26 13.04 8.46 -15.40
CA GLN A 26 13.21 7.03 -15.12
C GLN A 26 12.57 6.17 -16.24
N PRO A 27 13.31 5.24 -16.87
CA PRO A 27 12.72 4.31 -17.84
C PRO A 27 11.61 3.50 -17.18
N PHE A 28 10.59 3.11 -17.95
CA PHE A 28 9.49 2.26 -17.47
C PHE A 28 9.97 0.81 -17.27
N ALA A 29 10.80 0.63 -16.25
CA ALA A 29 11.50 -0.59 -15.90
C ALA A 29 11.45 -0.79 -14.38
N THR A 30 11.83 -1.98 -13.93
CA THR A 30 12.02 -2.26 -12.51
C THR A 30 13.18 -1.44 -11.96
N TYR A 31 13.00 -0.85 -10.78
CA TYR A 31 14.06 -0.14 -10.08
C TYR A 31 13.99 -0.39 -8.57
N GLU A 32 15.07 -0.08 -7.88
CA GLU A 32 15.11 -0.01 -6.42
C GLU A 32 15.21 1.45 -6.00
N GLU A 33 14.32 1.87 -5.12
CA GLU A 33 14.33 3.17 -4.49
C GLU A 33 14.93 3.05 -3.09
N LYS A 34 15.85 3.94 -2.76
CA LYS A 34 16.46 3.99 -1.43
C LYS A 34 15.60 4.85 -0.51
N LEU A 35 15.27 4.35 0.68
CA LEU A 35 14.61 5.15 1.70
C LEU A 35 15.57 6.24 2.22
N PRO A 36 15.24 7.54 2.06
CA PRO A 36 16.13 8.64 2.43
C PRO A 36 16.61 8.54 3.89
N GLY A 37 17.90 8.78 4.10
CA GLY A 37 18.52 8.72 5.44
C GLY A 37 18.82 7.31 5.97
N THR A 38 18.56 6.25 5.20
CA THR A 38 18.79 4.85 5.63
C THR A 38 19.58 4.05 4.59
N THR A 39 19.88 2.78 4.88
CA THR A 39 20.40 1.80 3.90
C THR A 39 19.31 0.93 3.29
N LEU A 40 18.06 1.12 3.71
CA LEU A 40 16.93 0.32 3.25
C LEU A 40 16.53 0.73 1.84
N THR A 41 16.13 -0.25 1.04
CA THR A 41 15.56 -0.04 -0.29
C THR A 41 14.19 -0.70 -0.38
N PHE A 42 13.39 -0.28 -1.37
CA PHE A 42 12.20 -0.98 -1.82
C PHE A 42 12.20 -1.08 -3.33
N LYS A 43 11.74 -2.23 -3.84
CA LYS A 43 11.73 -2.53 -5.27
C LYS A 43 10.37 -2.18 -5.87
N MET A 44 10.38 -1.46 -6.99
CA MET A 44 9.20 -1.05 -7.73
C MET A 44 9.18 -1.74 -9.09
N VAL A 45 8.07 -2.40 -9.43
CA VAL A 45 7.85 -3.17 -10.66
C VAL A 45 6.93 -2.39 -11.59
N PRO A 46 7.27 -2.23 -12.89
CA PRO A 46 6.42 -1.56 -13.85
C PRO A 46 5.20 -2.44 -14.19
N ILE A 47 4.01 -1.87 -14.04
CA ILE A 47 2.73 -2.48 -14.37
C ILE A 47 2.19 -1.83 -15.64
N PRO A 48 2.22 -2.52 -16.79
CA PRO A 48 1.87 -1.92 -18.07
C PRO A 48 0.43 -1.43 -18.08
N ALA A 49 0.13 -0.39 -18.86
CA ALA A 49 -1.25 -0.02 -19.11
C ALA A 49 -1.96 -1.17 -19.84
N GLY A 50 -3.24 -1.37 -19.55
CA GLY A 50 -4.00 -2.42 -20.22
C GLY A 50 -5.50 -2.37 -19.93
N GLU A 51 -6.21 -3.25 -20.63
CA GLU A 51 -7.63 -3.50 -20.40
C GLU A 51 -7.76 -4.89 -19.75
N VAL A 52 -8.49 -4.95 -18.63
CA VAL A 52 -8.65 -6.17 -17.83
C VAL A 52 -10.10 -6.38 -17.45
N THR A 53 -10.50 -7.63 -17.30
CA THR A 53 -11.77 -7.99 -16.66
C THR A 53 -11.55 -8.20 -15.16
N ILE A 54 -12.14 -7.33 -14.34
CA ILE A 54 -12.16 -7.46 -12.87
C ILE A 54 -13.45 -8.18 -12.41
N GLY A 55 -13.37 -8.80 -11.22
CA GLY A 55 -14.40 -9.68 -10.68
C GLY A 55 -14.25 -11.13 -11.16
N SER A 56 -15.09 -12.02 -10.65
CA SER A 56 -15.08 -13.45 -10.95
C SER A 56 -16.29 -13.89 -11.78
N PRO A 57 -16.15 -14.87 -12.69
CA PRO A 57 -17.27 -15.42 -13.43
C PRO A 57 -18.20 -16.20 -12.47
N GLU A 58 -19.48 -16.29 -12.82
CA GLU A 58 -20.52 -16.90 -11.96
C GLU A 58 -20.21 -18.34 -11.53
N ASN A 59 -19.44 -19.08 -12.33
CA ASN A 59 -19.06 -20.47 -12.07
C ASN A 59 -17.66 -20.63 -11.42
N GLU A 60 -16.98 -19.54 -11.04
CA GLU A 60 -15.72 -19.64 -10.31
C GLU A 60 -15.94 -20.26 -8.93
N LYS A 61 -15.22 -21.34 -8.64
CA LYS A 61 -15.35 -22.04 -7.36
C LYS A 61 -14.90 -21.14 -6.21
N GLY A 62 -15.76 -20.98 -5.21
CA GLY A 62 -15.47 -20.20 -4.01
C GLY A 62 -15.76 -18.70 -4.16
N ARG A 63 -16.34 -18.26 -5.29
CA ARG A 63 -16.78 -16.88 -5.54
C ARG A 63 -17.79 -16.39 -4.49
N ASP A 64 -17.57 -15.17 -4.01
CA ASP A 64 -18.55 -14.42 -3.21
C ASP A 64 -19.50 -13.58 -4.08
N ALA A 65 -20.64 -13.19 -3.51
CA ALA A 65 -21.71 -12.51 -4.24
C ALA A 65 -21.29 -11.14 -4.79
N ASP A 66 -20.41 -10.42 -4.09
CA ASP A 66 -19.96 -9.07 -4.38
C ASP A 66 -18.78 -9.00 -5.37
N GLU A 67 -18.40 -10.14 -5.95
CA GLU A 67 -17.36 -10.28 -6.95
C GLU A 67 -17.90 -10.25 -8.39
N GLY A 68 -19.16 -9.88 -8.58
CA GLY A 68 -19.72 -9.68 -9.92
C GLY A 68 -20.78 -8.57 -10.00
N PRO A 69 -21.25 -8.28 -11.22
CA PRO A 69 -20.87 -8.92 -12.48
C PRO A 69 -19.43 -8.55 -12.90
N GLN A 70 -18.79 -9.38 -13.73
CA GLN A 70 -17.47 -9.06 -14.25
C GLN A 70 -17.51 -7.78 -15.10
N LYS A 71 -16.49 -6.93 -14.95
CA LYS A 71 -16.40 -5.64 -15.63
C LYS A 71 -15.06 -5.47 -16.32
N LYS A 72 -15.11 -4.96 -17.54
CA LYS A 72 -13.93 -4.62 -18.32
C LYS A 72 -13.55 -3.18 -18.01
N VAL A 73 -12.32 -2.98 -17.53
CA VAL A 73 -11.80 -1.68 -17.13
C VAL A 73 -10.43 -1.44 -17.75
N LYS A 74 -10.10 -0.17 -17.99
CA LYS A 74 -8.78 0.27 -18.44
C LYS A 74 -8.00 0.77 -17.25
N ILE A 75 -6.78 0.28 -17.11
CA ILE A 75 -5.83 0.66 -16.06
C ILE A 75 -4.64 1.33 -16.75
N ALA A 76 -4.32 2.55 -16.34
CA ALA A 76 -3.13 3.27 -16.77
C ALA A 76 -1.86 2.56 -16.30
N ALA A 77 -0.71 2.87 -16.91
CA ALA A 77 0.55 2.33 -16.46
C ALA A 77 0.96 2.96 -15.13
N PHE A 78 1.56 2.16 -14.25
CA PHE A 78 2.10 2.62 -12.97
C PHE A 78 3.24 1.70 -12.51
N TRP A 79 3.86 2.00 -11.39
CA TRP A 79 4.73 1.06 -10.70
C TRP A 79 4.09 0.60 -9.40
N MET A 80 4.27 -0.67 -9.05
CA MET A 80 3.83 -1.26 -7.79
C MET A 80 5.03 -1.81 -7.01
N GLY A 81 4.99 -1.70 -5.68
CA GLY A 81 5.95 -2.37 -4.81
C GLY A 81 5.98 -3.87 -5.10
N ALA A 82 7.17 -4.43 -5.32
CA ALA A 82 7.33 -5.86 -5.59
C ALA A 82 6.79 -6.72 -4.46
N ASN A 83 6.88 -6.21 -3.23
CA ASN A 83 6.50 -6.85 -1.98
C ASN A 83 5.59 -5.91 -1.18
N GLU A 84 4.95 -6.45 -0.14
CA GLU A 84 4.35 -5.64 0.93
C GLU A 84 5.42 -4.73 1.58
N VAL A 85 5.00 -3.59 2.12
CA VAL A 85 5.91 -2.73 2.91
C VAL A 85 6.31 -3.48 4.17
N THR A 86 7.61 -3.59 4.41
CA THR A 86 8.17 -4.32 5.56
C THR A 86 8.17 -3.48 6.84
N PHE A 87 8.23 -4.14 8.00
CA PHE A 87 8.39 -3.46 9.29
C PHE A 87 9.60 -2.53 9.31
N GLU A 88 10.74 -2.95 8.74
CA GLU A 88 11.96 -2.13 8.70
C GLU A 88 11.75 -0.84 7.91
N GLN A 89 10.99 -0.89 6.80
CA GLN A 89 10.64 0.28 6.01
C GLN A 89 9.63 1.17 6.72
N TYR A 90 8.56 0.58 7.27
CA TYR A 90 7.52 1.33 8.01
C TYR A 90 8.06 2.00 9.28
N ASP A 91 8.98 1.32 9.98
CA ASP A 91 9.59 1.82 11.20
C ASP A 91 10.37 3.12 11.00
N VAL A 92 10.94 3.36 9.80
CA VAL A 92 11.57 4.65 9.50
C VAL A 92 10.54 5.79 9.59
N TYR A 93 9.30 5.53 9.18
CA TYR A 93 8.21 6.48 9.32
C TYR A 93 7.65 6.52 10.74
N SER A 94 7.43 5.38 11.40
CA SER A 94 6.76 5.39 12.70
C SER A 94 7.67 5.79 13.87
N ASP A 95 8.97 5.55 13.76
CA ASP A 95 9.94 5.86 14.81
C ASP A 95 10.77 7.12 14.47
N PRO A 96 10.59 8.24 15.20
CA PRO A 96 11.32 9.48 14.95
C PRO A 96 12.83 9.33 15.15
N GLU A 97 13.32 8.36 15.93
CA GLU A 97 14.75 8.13 16.11
C GLU A 97 15.40 7.48 14.87
N LYS A 98 14.60 6.78 14.06
CA LYS A 98 15.04 6.13 12.81
C LYS A 98 15.01 7.07 11.62
N ASP A 99 14.15 8.09 11.63
CA ASP A 99 14.14 9.13 10.59
C ASP A 99 15.14 10.25 10.89
N LYS A 100 16.35 10.10 10.32
CA LYS A 100 17.43 11.08 10.49
C LYS A 100 17.30 12.33 9.63
N THR A 101 16.22 12.45 8.86
CA THR A 101 16.03 13.55 7.90
C THR A 101 14.86 14.44 8.32
N PRO A 102 14.90 15.76 8.04
CA PRO A 102 13.78 16.65 8.36
C PRO A 102 12.47 16.20 7.72
N ILE A 103 11.34 16.44 8.40
CA ILE A 103 9.99 16.33 7.85
C ILE A 103 9.35 17.72 7.80
N PRO A 104 8.44 18.01 6.85
CA PRO A 104 7.69 19.26 6.84
C PRO A 104 6.89 19.46 8.14
N ASP A 105 6.70 20.72 8.51
CA ASP A 105 5.82 21.08 9.62
C ASP A 105 4.39 20.56 9.38
N GLY A 106 3.75 20.05 10.43
CA GLY A 106 2.43 19.41 10.36
C GLY A 106 2.41 17.94 9.90
N MET A 107 3.55 17.33 9.54
CA MET A 107 3.63 15.87 9.36
C MET A 107 3.58 15.16 10.71
N THR A 108 2.65 14.22 10.87
CA THR A 108 2.47 13.47 12.12
C THR A 108 2.82 11.99 11.95
N ARG A 109 3.16 11.34 13.06
CA ARG A 109 3.56 9.92 13.15
C ARG A 109 2.58 9.15 14.03
N PRO A 110 2.49 7.82 13.87
CA PRO A 110 1.72 6.98 14.75
C PRO A 110 2.19 7.13 16.19
N SER A 111 1.24 7.15 17.13
CA SER A 111 1.58 6.95 18.53
C SER A 111 2.15 5.54 18.73
N PRO A 112 3.09 5.31 19.66
CA PRO A 112 3.53 3.96 19.99
C PRO A 112 2.34 3.05 20.27
N PRO A 113 2.30 1.83 19.71
CA PRO A 113 1.21 0.89 19.99
C PRO A 113 1.27 0.44 21.45
N TYR A 114 0.10 0.20 22.06
CA TYR A 114 0.03 -0.25 23.46
C TYR A 114 0.49 -1.72 23.63
N ILE A 115 0.27 -2.55 22.61
CA ILE A 115 0.72 -3.94 22.57
C ILE A 115 1.77 -4.12 21.48
N ASP A 116 2.54 -5.21 21.58
CA ASP A 116 3.34 -5.67 20.45
C ASP A 116 2.42 -6.24 19.37
N LEU A 117 2.17 -5.44 18.33
CA LEU A 117 1.30 -5.79 17.22
C LEU A 117 1.86 -6.92 16.34
N THR A 118 3.13 -7.30 16.52
CA THR A 118 3.70 -8.47 15.83
C THR A 118 3.14 -9.78 16.38
N LEU A 119 2.56 -9.75 17.59
CA LEU A 119 2.12 -10.92 18.36
C LEU A 119 3.19 -12.03 18.44
N GLY A 120 4.47 -11.65 18.41
CA GLY A 120 5.60 -12.58 18.46
C GLY A 120 5.91 -13.34 17.17
N MET A 121 5.24 -13.03 16.04
CA MET A 121 5.44 -13.72 14.76
C MET A 121 6.69 -13.25 13.99
N GLY A 122 7.15 -12.02 14.21
CA GLY A 122 8.41 -11.51 13.66
C GLY A 122 8.33 -10.07 13.16
N LYS A 123 9.47 -9.37 13.13
CA LYS A 123 9.57 -7.99 12.59
C LYS A 123 10.89 -7.64 11.89
N VAL A 124 11.91 -8.51 12.00
CA VAL A 124 13.27 -8.22 11.52
C VAL A 124 13.62 -9.12 10.34
N GLY A 125 14.26 -8.56 9.32
CA GLY A 125 14.72 -9.30 8.15
C GLY A 125 13.63 -9.45 7.09
N GLY A 126 12.84 -8.40 6.87
CA GLY A 126 11.86 -8.35 5.79
C GLY A 126 10.47 -8.91 6.08
N TYR A 127 10.01 -8.91 7.34
CA TYR A 127 8.59 -9.22 7.63
C TYR A 127 7.67 -8.07 7.19
N PRO A 128 6.46 -8.35 6.67
CA PRO A 128 5.50 -7.31 6.29
C PRO A 128 5.07 -6.52 7.51
N ALA A 129 5.07 -5.19 7.38
CA ALA A 129 4.44 -4.33 8.38
C ALA A 129 2.94 -4.63 8.40
N ASN A 130 2.37 -4.77 9.59
CA ASN A 130 0.95 -5.07 9.75
C ASN A 130 0.29 -4.25 10.86
N SER A 131 -1.01 -4.50 11.05
CA SER A 131 -1.84 -3.93 12.12
C SER A 131 -2.03 -2.42 12.07
N MET A 132 -1.48 -1.72 11.08
CA MET A 132 -1.83 -0.31 10.86
C MET A 132 -3.25 -0.22 10.28
N SER A 133 -3.93 0.87 10.63
CA SER A 133 -5.12 1.27 9.90
C SER A 133 -4.76 1.73 8.49
N GLN A 134 -5.75 1.78 7.59
CA GLN A 134 -5.58 2.39 6.27
C GLN A 134 -5.05 3.83 6.37
N TYR A 135 -5.49 4.58 7.39
CA TYR A 135 -4.97 5.93 7.68
C TYR A 135 -3.47 5.92 7.94
N GLY A 136 -2.96 4.98 8.76
CA GLY A 136 -1.53 4.83 9.02
C GLY A 136 -0.72 4.46 7.76
N ALA A 137 -1.28 3.65 6.87
CA ALA A 137 -0.67 3.30 5.59
C ALA A 137 -0.65 4.49 4.59
N LEU A 138 -1.72 5.29 4.54
CA LEU A 138 -1.80 6.51 3.74
C LEU A 138 -0.85 7.60 4.24
N MET A 139 -0.71 7.74 5.56
CA MET A 139 0.24 8.67 6.16
C MET A 139 1.69 8.27 5.87
N TYR A 140 2.00 6.97 5.82
CA TYR A 140 3.31 6.50 5.32
C TYR A 140 3.54 6.97 3.87
N CYS A 141 2.53 6.87 2.99
CA CYS A 141 2.64 7.36 1.62
C CYS A 141 2.86 8.88 1.56
N LYS A 142 2.12 9.65 2.37
CA LYS A 142 2.29 11.12 2.50
C LYS A 142 3.69 11.49 3.01
N TRP A 143 4.20 10.75 3.99
CA TRP A 143 5.55 10.90 4.50
C TRP A 143 6.60 10.60 3.41
N LEU A 144 6.44 9.49 2.68
CA LEU A 144 7.38 9.10 1.63
C LEU A 144 7.40 10.14 0.49
N TYR A 145 6.24 10.70 0.13
CA TYR A 145 6.16 11.83 -0.80
C TYR A 145 6.91 13.06 -0.30
N ALA A 146 6.72 13.44 0.96
CA ALA A 146 7.45 14.56 1.55
C ALA A 146 8.97 14.36 1.59
N LYS A 147 9.44 13.10 1.68
CA LYS A 147 10.87 12.75 1.69
C LYS A 147 11.51 12.74 0.31
N THR A 148 10.79 12.26 -0.69
CA THR A 148 11.36 11.94 -2.00
C THR A 148 10.95 12.92 -3.09
N GLY A 149 9.86 13.67 -2.88
CA GLY A 149 9.18 14.44 -3.92
C GLY A 149 8.45 13.55 -4.95
N VAL A 150 8.45 12.23 -4.77
CA VAL A 150 7.77 11.26 -5.65
C VAL A 150 6.46 10.84 -5.01
N PHE A 151 5.37 10.98 -5.75
CA PHE A 151 4.04 10.67 -5.28
C PHE A 151 3.81 9.16 -5.22
N TYR A 152 3.56 8.67 -4.01
CA TYR A 152 3.16 7.31 -3.71
C TYR A 152 1.78 7.29 -3.06
N ARG A 153 1.05 6.20 -3.26
CA ARG A 153 -0.27 5.94 -2.65
C ARG A 153 -0.50 4.43 -2.49
N LEU A 154 -1.61 4.06 -1.85
CA LEU A 154 -2.14 2.70 -1.94
C LEU A 154 -2.69 2.42 -3.35
N PRO A 155 -2.72 1.15 -3.80
CA PRO A 155 -3.41 0.79 -5.03
C PRO A 155 -4.91 1.03 -4.91
N THR A 156 -5.59 1.29 -6.03
CA THR A 156 -7.05 1.09 -6.07
C THR A 156 -7.37 -0.41 -6.05
N GLU A 157 -8.59 -0.77 -5.73
CA GLU A 157 -9.07 -2.15 -5.80
C GLU A 157 -8.85 -2.76 -7.20
N ALA A 158 -9.14 -2.00 -8.25
CA ALA A 158 -8.97 -2.43 -9.63
C ALA A 158 -7.50 -2.58 -10.03
N GLU A 159 -6.62 -1.65 -9.61
CA GLU A 159 -5.17 -1.76 -9.83
C GLU A 159 -4.57 -2.97 -9.13
N TRP A 160 -5.02 -3.23 -7.90
CA TRP A 160 -4.56 -4.38 -7.13
C TRP A 160 -4.94 -5.69 -7.83
N GLU A 161 -6.19 -5.84 -8.26
CA GLU A 161 -6.63 -7.07 -8.93
C GLU A 161 -5.95 -7.26 -10.28
N TYR A 162 -5.78 -6.17 -11.06
CA TYR A 162 -5.04 -6.19 -12.31
C TYR A 162 -3.60 -6.68 -12.11
N ALA A 163 -2.92 -6.12 -11.10
CA ALA A 163 -1.58 -6.49 -10.72
C ALA A 163 -1.48 -7.93 -10.19
N CYS A 164 -2.46 -8.38 -9.39
CA CYS A 164 -2.54 -9.76 -8.90
C CYS A 164 -2.59 -10.73 -10.07
N ARG A 165 -3.50 -10.49 -11.02
CA ARG A 165 -3.73 -11.33 -12.19
C ARG A 165 -2.51 -11.40 -13.12
N ALA A 166 -1.77 -10.31 -13.28
CA ALA A 166 -0.59 -10.23 -14.15
C ALA A 166 -0.82 -10.82 -15.56
N GLY A 167 -2.00 -10.54 -16.13
CA GLY A 167 -2.45 -11.05 -17.44
C GLY A 167 -3.27 -12.35 -17.41
N ALA A 168 -3.40 -13.01 -16.26
CA ALA A 168 -4.23 -14.20 -16.11
C ALA A 168 -5.73 -13.87 -16.02
N ALA A 169 -6.56 -14.66 -16.71
CA ALA A 169 -8.03 -14.60 -16.62
C ALA A 169 -8.61 -15.68 -15.69
N THR A 170 -7.78 -16.24 -14.81
CA THR A 170 -8.10 -17.36 -13.91
C THR A 170 -8.29 -16.91 -12.46
N ALA A 171 -8.75 -17.80 -11.58
CA ALA A 171 -8.97 -17.50 -10.17
C ALA A 171 -7.68 -17.05 -9.44
N TYR A 172 -6.54 -17.65 -9.80
CA TYR A 172 -5.19 -17.32 -9.30
C TYR A 172 -4.29 -16.84 -10.46
N PRO A 173 -3.16 -16.14 -10.19
CA PRO A 173 -2.24 -15.70 -11.25
C PRO A 173 -1.58 -16.84 -12.02
N PHE A 174 -1.60 -18.05 -11.47
CA PHE A 174 -0.96 -19.25 -12.02
C PHE A 174 -1.95 -20.29 -12.54
N GLY A 175 -3.24 -19.95 -12.63
CA GLY A 175 -4.30 -20.82 -13.14
C GLY A 175 -5.47 -21.01 -12.16
N ASN A 176 -6.24 -22.09 -12.33
CA ASN A 176 -7.40 -22.41 -11.49
C ASN A 176 -7.11 -23.54 -10.47
N ASP A 177 -5.91 -24.09 -10.48
CA ASP A 177 -5.52 -25.21 -9.61
C ASP A 177 -4.99 -24.69 -8.27
N ALA A 178 -5.85 -24.72 -7.25
CA ALA A 178 -5.52 -24.27 -5.90
C ALA A 178 -4.38 -25.09 -5.26
N SER A 179 -4.07 -26.30 -5.72
CA SER A 179 -2.98 -27.11 -5.15
C SER A 179 -1.59 -26.50 -5.35
N LYS A 180 -1.48 -25.53 -6.27
CA LYS A 180 -0.26 -24.74 -6.53
C LYS A 180 -0.10 -23.54 -5.60
N LEU A 181 -1.10 -23.18 -4.78
CA LEU A 181 -1.03 -22.01 -3.89
C LEU A 181 0.20 -22.01 -2.99
N LYS A 182 0.58 -23.18 -2.47
CA LYS A 182 1.78 -23.34 -1.62
C LYS A 182 3.10 -22.88 -2.26
N GLU A 183 3.13 -22.72 -3.59
CA GLU A 183 4.30 -22.20 -4.30
C GLU A 183 4.32 -20.67 -4.40
N TYR A 184 3.20 -20.00 -4.10
CA TYR A 184 2.97 -18.57 -4.34
C TYR A 184 2.44 -17.79 -3.12
N ALA A 185 1.88 -18.47 -2.12
CA ALA A 185 1.18 -17.86 -1.00
C ALA A 185 1.49 -18.54 0.33
N TRP A 186 1.59 -17.75 1.39
CA TRP A 186 1.52 -18.20 2.78
C TRP A 186 0.07 -18.11 3.26
N TYR A 187 -0.54 -19.24 3.59
CA TYR A 187 -1.97 -19.36 3.89
C TYR A 187 -2.22 -20.48 4.91
N ALA A 188 -3.49 -20.72 5.29
CA ALA A 188 -3.83 -21.62 6.41
C ALA A 188 -3.10 -22.98 6.38
N ASP A 189 -2.93 -23.60 5.20
CA ASP A 189 -2.33 -24.93 5.08
C ASP A 189 -0.80 -24.96 5.25
N ASN A 190 -0.08 -23.87 4.97
CA ASN A 190 1.39 -23.86 4.93
C ASN A 190 2.05 -22.75 5.76
N SER A 191 1.27 -21.87 6.38
CA SER A 191 1.82 -20.71 7.09
C SER A 191 2.30 -21.01 8.51
N ASP A 192 1.96 -22.17 9.08
CA ASP A 192 2.10 -22.43 10.52
C ASP A 192 1.41 -21.37 11.40
N ASN A 193 0.28 -20.81 10.92
CA ASN A 193 -0.51 -19.84 11.66
C ASN A 193 0.26 -18.54 11.99
N LYS A 194 1.17 -18.12 11.09
CA LYS A 194 1.98 -16.88 11.17
C LYS A 194 2.20 -16.26 9.78
N TYR A 195 2.38 -14.94 9.72
CA TYR A 195 2.94 -14.29 8.53
C TYR A 195 4.45 -14.55 8.44
N HIS A 196 4.99 -14.45 7.22
CA HIS A 196 6.38 -14.78 6.91
C HIS A 196 7.09 -13.58 6.29
N LYS A 197 8.38 -13.71 6.02
CA LYS A 197 9.13 -12.66 5.33
C LYS A 197 8.64 -12.54 3.90
N VAL A 198 8.63 -11.30 3.41
CA VAL A 198 8.18 -11.01 2.05
C VAL A 198 9.11 -11.65 1.02
N GLY A 199 8.55 -12.11 -0.09
CA GLY A 199 9.29 -12.60 -1.24
C GLY A 199 9.96 -13.96 -1.07
N GLU A 200 9.53 -14.78 -0.10
CA GLU A 200 10.08 -16.14 0.11
C GLU A 200 9.48 -17.20 -0.84
N LEU A 201 8.33 -16.91 -1.45
CA LEU A 201 7.67 -17.79 -2.44
C LEU A 201 7.76 -17.23 -3.87
N LYS A 202 7.15 -17.91 -4.85
CA LYS A 202 7.23 -17.48 -6.25
C LYS A 202 6.41 -16.21 -6.48
N PRO A 203 6.91 -15.26 -7.29
CA PRO A 203 6.12 -14.13 -7.72
C PRO A 203 5.12 -14.51 -8.82
N ASN A 204 4.16 -13.63 -9.10
CA ASN A 204 3.35 -13.73 -10.32
C ASN A 204 4.17 -13.38 -11.59
N ALA A 205 3.52 -13.42 -12.76
CA ALA A 205 4.17 -13.21 -14.06
C ALA A 205 4.83 -11.83 -14.24
N TRP A 206 4.51 -10.85 -13.40
CA TRP A 206 5.12 -9.52 -13.42
C TRP A 206 6.21 -9.32 -12.37
N GLY A 207 6.48 -10.31 -11.52
CA GLY A 207 7.49 -10.17 -10.47
C GLY A 207 6.97 -9.54 -9.18
N LEU A 208 5.65 -9.58 -8.95
CA LEU A 208 5.03 -9.21 -7.67
C LEU A 208 4.91 -10.45 -6.79
N TYR A 209 5.40 -10.35 -5.57
CA TYR A 209 5.37 -11.40 -4.55
C TYR A 209 4.23 -11.15 -3.57
N ASP A 210 3.80 -12.23 -2.92
CA ASP A 210 2.82 -12.19 -1.82
C ASP A 210 1.54 -11.42 -2.19
N MET A 211 1.16 -11.44 -3.48
CA MET A 211 -0.13 -10.88 -3.92
C MET A 211 -1.29 -11.71 -3.35
N LEU A 212 -1.03 -12.92 -2.87
CA LEU A 212 -2.00 -13.81 -2.26
C LEU A 212 -1.42 -14.34 -0.95
N GLY A 213 -2.21 -14.30 0.13
CA GLY A 213 -1.76 -14.74 1.45
C GLY A 213 -0.77 -13.77 2.09
N ASN A 214 0.10 -14.28 2.96
CA ASN A 214 0.93 -13.49 3.87
C ASN A 214 0.09 -12.49 4.66
N VAL A 215 0.06 -11.20 4.35
CA VAL A 215 -0.92 -10.27 4.94
C VAL A 215 -1.85 -9.71 3.88
N ALA A 216 -3.12 -9.55 4.24
CA ALA A 216 -4.08 -8.89 3.38
C ALA A 216 -3.71 -7.39 3.26
N GLU A 217 -4.10 -6.76 2.16
CA GLU A 217 -3.57 -5.43 1.82
C GLU A 217 -4.67 -4.37 1.74
N TRP A 218 -4.41 -3.24 2.39
CA TRP A 218 -5.23 -2.04 2.23
C TRP A 218 -5.21 -1.52 0.78
N THR A 219 -6.40 -1.26 0.23
CA THR A 219 -6.56 -0.48 -1.01
C THR A 219 -7.09 0.93 -0.69
N LEU A 220 -7.24 1.79 -1.70
CA LEU A 220 -7.83 3.12 -1.53
C LEU A 220 -9.35 3.13 -1.37
N ASP A 221 -10.00 2.07 -1.82
CA ASP A 221 -11.43 2.09 -2.14
C ASP A 221 -12.31 1.99 -0.88
N GLN A 222 -13.40 2.76 -0.90
CA GLN A 222 -14.55 2.46 -0.04
C GLN A 222 -15.07 1.07 -0.42
N TYR A 223 -15.27 0.20 0.58
CA TYR A 223 -15.93 -1.06 0.30
C TYR A 223 -17.40 -0.81 0.00
N ASP A 224 -17.85 -1.40 -1.11
CA ASP A 224 -19.24 -1.41 -1.57
C ASP A 224 -19.50 -2.76 -2.24
N GLU A 225 -20.52 -3.48 -1.75
CA GLU A 225 -20.93 -4.79 -2.27
C GLU A 225 -21.44 -4.72 -3.70
N GLN A 226 -21.91 -3.54 -4.13
CA GLN A 226 -22.39 -3.27 -5.48
C GLN A 226 -21.35 -2.57 -6.36
N TYR A 227 -20.10 -2.43 -5.90
CA TYR A 227 -19.02 -1.75 -6.62
C TYR A 227 -18.94 -2.14 -8.09
N LEU A 228 -18.96 -3.45 -8.38
CA LEU A 228 -18.84 -3.96 -9.74
C LEU A 228 -20.07 -3.68 -10.62
N GLN A 229 -21.19 -3.20 -10.06
CA GLN A 229 -22.35 -2.80 -10.86
C GLN A 229 -22.18 -1.40 -11.46
N HIS A 230 -21.41 -0.52 -10.80
CA HIS A 230 -21.29 0.91 -11.13
C HIS A 230 -19.84 1.41 -11.27
N VAL A 231 -18.87 0.51 -11.24
CA VAL A 231 -17.44 0.82 -11.46
C VAL A 231 -17.22 1.58 -12.77
N SER A 232 -16.31 2.58 -12.73
CA SER A 232 -15.86 3.33 -13.91
C SER A 232 -15.13 2.42 -14.91
N ASP A 233 -15.23 2.71 -16.21
CA ASP A 233 -14.52 1.97 -17.25
C ASP A 233 -13.02 2.30 -17.33
N THR A 234 -12.56 3.40 -16.71
CA THR A 234 -11.16 3.85 -16.77
C THR A 234 -10.68 4.28 -15.39
N ASP A 235 -9.50 3.79 -15.01
CA ASP A 235 -8.81 3.99 -13.73
C ASP A 235 -9.79 4.03 -12.54
N PRO A 236 -10.50 2.92 -12.28
CA PRO A 236 -11.58 2.92 -11.31
C PRO A 236 -11.04 3.13 -9.89
N TRP A 237 -11.69 4.05 -9.18
CA TRP A 237 -11.46 4.34 -7.78
C TRP A 237 -12.79 4.67 -7.12
N ASN A 238 -13.29 3.77 -6.27
CA ASN A 238 -14.46 4.01 -5.44
C ASN A 238 -14.09 4.94 -4.29
N LYS A 239 -14.22 6.24 -4.53
CA LYS A 239 -13.78 7.27 -3.60
C LYS A 239 -14.46 7.11 -2.24
N PRO A 240 -13.69 7.17 -1.14
CA PRO A 240 -14.22 7.29 0.21
C PRO A 240 -15.36 8.29 0.35
N THR A 241 -16.44 7.86 1.00
CA THR A 241 -17.51 8.74 1.51
C THR A 241 -17.67 8.59 3.03
N ALA A 242 -17.17 7.50 3.60
CA ALA A 242 -17.06 7.26 5.03
C ALA A 242 -15.62 6.84 5.38
N LYS A 243 -15.30 6.67 6.67
CA LYS A 243 -13.99 6.16 7.12
C LYS A 243 -13.85 4.65 6.91
N THR A 244 -14.92 3.91 7.16
CA THR A 244 -15.03 2.46 7.00
C THR A 244 -16.42 2.13 6.43
N PRO A 245 -16.60 0.97 5.78
CA PRO A 245 -15.58 -0.02 5.48
C PRO A 245 -14.68 0.35 4.29
N ARG A 246 -13.45 -0.15 4.29
CA ARG A 246 -12.51 -0.10 3.16
C ARG A 246 -12.37 -1.47 2.54
N THR A 247 -12.08 -1.51 1.25
CA THR A 247 -11.74 -2.77 0.59
C THR A 247 -10.34 -3.20 0.97
N ILE A 248 -10.20 -4.50 1.19
CA ILE A 248 -8.94 -5.20 1.43
C ILE A 248 -8.85 -6.35 0.42
N LYS A 249 -7.64 -6.66 -0.02
CA LYS A 249 -7.39 -7.69 -1.05
C LYS A 249 -6.30 -8.67 -0.61
N GLY A 250 -6.20 -9.79 -1.32
CA GLY A 250 -5.09 -10.76 -1.19
C GLY A 250 -5.30 -11.89 -0.20
N GLY A 251 -6.17 -11.71 0.80
CA GLY A 251 -6.27 -12.65 1.91
C GLY A 251 -4.98 -12.71 2.73
N ASN A 252 -4.93 -13.58 3.73
CA ASN A 252 -3.82 -13.61 4.68
C ASN A 252 -3.40 -15.03 5.06
N TYR A 253 -2.36 -15.12 5.89
CA TYR A 253 -1.75 -16.35 6.35
C TYR A 253 -2.68 -17.31 7.12
N HIS A 254 -3.84 -16.85 7.61
CA HIS A 254 -4.87 -17.68 8.24
C HIS A 254 -6.03 -18.05 7.32
N ASP A 255 -6.08 -17.51 6.11
CA ASP A 255 -7.20 -17.75 5.22
C ASP A 255 -7.03 -19.06 4.44
N ASP A 256 -8.15 -19.72 4.15
CA ASP A 256 -8.19 -20.89 3.30
C ASP A 256 -7.98 -20.52 1.82
N ALA A 257 -7.60 -21.51 1.02
CA ALA A 257 -7.35 -21.35 -0.42
C ALA A 257 -8.47 -20.62 -1.18
N ALA A 258 -9.74 -20.82 -0.80
CA ALA A 258 -10.89 -20.21 -1.46
C ALA A 258 -10.92 -18.66 -1.34
N SER A 259 -10.31 -18.11 -0.29
CA SER A 259 -10.22 -16.66 -0.07
C SER A 259 -9.02 -16.03 -0.79
N LEU A 260 -8.09 -16.84 -1.30
CA LEU A 260 -6.86 -16.36 -1.97
C LEU A 260 -7.01 -16.21 -3.49
N ARG A 261 -8.22 -15.94 -3.97
CA ARG A 261 -8.45 -15.68 -5.41
C ARG A 261 -8.21 -14.20 -5.70
N CYS A 262 -7.71 -13.86 -6.88
CA CYS A 262 -7.45 -12.46 -7.24
C CYS A 262 -8.73 -11.59 -7.19
N ALA A 263 -9.90 -12.20 -7.46
CA ALA A 263 -11.19 -11.52 -7.40
C ALA A 263 -11.72 -11.32 -5.97
N ASN A 264 -11.22 -12.05 -4.97
CA ASN A 264 -11.80 -12.02 -3.63
C ASN A 264 -11.68 -10.62 -3.00
N ARG A 265 -12.72 -10.21 -2.27
CA ARG A 265 -12.85 -8.88 -1.69
C ARG A 265 -13.12 -9.03 -0.21
N LEU A 266 -12.29 -8.38 0.61
CA LEU A 266 -12.45 -8.36 2.05
C LEU A 266 -12.93 -6.99 2.51
N LYS A 267 -13.80 -6.99 3.52
CA LYS A 267 -14.39 -5.79 4.12
C LYS A 267 -13.70 -5.48 5.42
N SER A 268 -13.22 -4.24 5.59
CA SER A 268 -12.63 -3.82 6.87
C SER A 268 -13.67 -3.77 8.00
N ASP A 269 -13.33 -4.28 9.18
CA ASP A 269 -14.22 -4.26 10.35
C ASP A 269 -13.73 -3.25 11.41
N PRO A 270 -14.54 -2.26 11.83
CA PRO A 270 -14.19 -1.36 12.93
C PRO A 270 -13.95 -2.08 14.27
N ASN A 271 -14.45 -3.32 14.44
CA ASN A 271 -14.18 -4.14 15.62
C ASN A 271 -12.71 -4.53 15.77
N TRP A 272 -11.89 -4.41 14.73
CA TRP A 272 -10.47 -4.75 14.81
C TRP A 272 -9.66 -3.88 15.75
N ASN A 273 -10.20 -2.74 16.19
CA ASN A 273 -9.55 -1.95 17.22
C ASN A 273 -10.28 -1.99 18.58
N ARG A 274 -11.22 -2.92 18.75
CA ARG A 274 -12.04 -3.02 19.97
C ARG A 274 -11.22 -3.35 21.21
N ARG A 275 -10.16 -4.16 21.10
CA ARG A 275 -9.29 -4.50 22.25
C ARG A 275 -8.22 -3.47 22.57
N ASP A 276 -8.06 -2.39 21.79
CA ASP A 276 -7.14 -1.30 22.14
C ASP A 276 -7.56 -0.63 23.47
N PRO A 277 -6.72 -0.68 24.52
CA PRO A 277 -7.06 -0.12 25.83
C PRO A 277 -6.91 1.40 25.90
N GLN A 278 -6.36 2.07 24.88
CA GLN A 278 -6.22 3.52 24.85
C GLN A 278 -7.59 4.22 24.79
N ILE A 279 -7.72 5.36 25.48
CA ILE A 279 -8.91 6.22 25.48
C ILE A 279 -8.51 7.66 25.10
N PRO A 280 -8.93 8.19 23.93
CA PRO A 280 -9.64 7.48 22.86
C PRO A 280 -8.76 6.38 22.23
N LYS A 281 -9.42 5.40 21.59
CA LYS A 281 -8.73 4.36 20.83
C LYS A 281 -7.86 4.98 19.74
N SER A 282 -6.72 4.36 19.47
CA SER A 282 -5.84 4.77 18.40
C SER A 282 -6.55 4.69 17.05
N PHE A 283 -6.41 5.72 16.22
CA PHE A 283 -6.81 5.66 14.81
C PHE A 283 -5.67 5.20 13.89
N TRP A 284 -4.49 4.94 14.46
CA TRP A 284 -3.30 4.48 13.75
C TRP A 284 -3.21 2.97 13.62
N TRP A 285 -3.76 2.25 14.60
CA TRP A 285 -3.57 0.83 14.78
C TRP A 285 -4.89 0.08 14.87
N ASN A 286 -4.85 -1.20 14.53
CA ASN A 286 -5.90 -2.18 14.70
C ASN A 286 -5.34 -3.31 15.57
N ALA A 287 -5.64 -3.29 16.87
CA ALA A 287 -5.11 -4.26 17.84
C ALA A 287 -5.42 -5.74 17.50
N ASP A 288 -6.44 -5.99 16.68
CA ASP A 288 -6.97 -7.32 16.38
C ASP A 288 -6.84 -7.70 14.89
N ALA A 289 -6.00 -6.96 14.14
CA ALA A 289 -5.75 -7.22 12.72
C ALA A 289 -4.24 -7.38 12.39
N PRO A 290 -3.53 -8.35 13.00
CA PRO A 290 -2.13 -8.66 12.68
C PRO A 290 -1.94 -9.20 11.26
N PHE A 291 -3.03 -9.48 10.57
CA PHE A 291 -3.08 -10.07 9.24
C PHE A 291 -3.26 -9.03 8.12
N ILE A 292 -3.18 -7.73 8.42
CA ILE A 292 -3.37 -6.67 7.42
C ILE A 292 -2.15 -5.76 7.36
N GLY A 293 -1.56 -5.65 6.18
CA GLY A 293 -0.52 -4.71 5.83
C GLY A 293 -0.91 -3.88 4.61
N PHE A 294 0.08 -3.50 3.80
CA PHE A 294 -0.15 -2.77 2.56
C PHE A 294 1.06 -2.82 1.64
N ARG A 295 0.84 -2.49 0.37
CA ARG A 295 1.90 -2.14 -0.59
C ARG A 295 1.64 -0.76 -1.20
N ILE A 296 2.67 -0.20 -1.81
CA ILE A 296 2.63 1.14 -2.42
C ILE A 296 2.61 1.07 -3.94
N VAL A 297 2.00 2.07 -4.56
CA VAL A 297 2.06 2.32 -6.00
C VAL A 297 2.56 3.73 -6.27
N ARG A 298 3.19 3.91 -7.42
CA ARG A 298 3.63 5.19 -7.99
C ARG A 298 3.02 5.33 -9.39
N PRO A 299 2.12 6.28 -9.63
CA PRO A 299 1.58 6.53 -10.97
C PRO A 299 2.69 6.86 -11.99
N LEU A 300 2.56 6.39 -13.24
CA LEU A 300 3.52 6.71 -14.30
C LEU A 300 3.63 8.23 -14.51
N LYS A 301 2.48 8.88 -14.64
CA LYS A 301 2.37 10.33 -14.65
C LYS A 301 2.24 10.82 -13.21
N GLN A 302 3.25 11.52 -12.72
CA GLN A 302 3.20 12.13 -11.40
C GLN A 302 2.17 13.29 -11.40
N PRO A 303 1.36 13.42 -10.33
CA PRO A 303 0.46 14.57 -10.18
C PRO A 303 1.27 15.85 -9.97
N THR A 304 0.63 17.01 -10.17
CA THR A 304 1.19 18.27 -9.68
C THR A 304 1.22 18.28 -8.15
N LYS A 305 1.93 19.24 -7.56
CA LYS A 305 1.98 19.39 -6.12
C LYS A 305 0.58 19.63 -5.54
N GLU A 306 -0.21 20.48 -6.17
CA GLU A 306 -1.57 20.83 -5.76
C GLU A 306 -2.50 19.60 -5.86
N GLU A 307 -2.37 18.80 -6.91
CA GLU A 307 -3.12 17.55 -7.07
C GLU A 307 -2.75 16.52 -5.99
N ALA A 308 -1.46 16.40 -5.64
CA ALA A 308 -0.99 15.53 -4.57
C ALA A 308 -1.50 15.99 -3.19
N GLU A 309 -1.46 17.29 -2.91
CA GLU A 309 -1.98 17.87 -1.67
C GLU A 309 -3.50 17.63 -1.55
N GLN A 310 -4.26 17.94 -2.61
CA GLN A 310 -5.70 17.69 -2.67
C GLN A 310 -6.04 16.20 -2.50
N PHE A 311 -5.23 15.30 -3.06
CA PHE A 311 -5.39 13.87 -2.86
C PHE A 311 -5.29 13.51 -1.38
N PHE A 312 -4.20 13.89 -0.71
CA PHE A 312 -4.01 13.57 0.71
C PHE A 312 -5.07 14.22 1.59
N GLU A 313 -5.51 15.44 1.29
CA GLU A 313 -6.64 16.05 2.01
C GLU A 313 -7.91 15.21 1.90
N THR A 314 -8.20 14.68 0.71
CA THR A 314 -9.39 13.86 0.45
C THR A 314 -9.33 12.53 1.20
N VAL A 315 -8.19 11.85 1.20
CA VAL A 315 -8.10 10.47 1.75
C VAL A 315 -7.69 10.42 3.23
N ILE A 316 -7.10 11.49 3.78
CA ILE A 316 -6.60 11.54 5.17
C ILE A 316 -7.37 12.59 5.97
N ASP A 317 -7.37 13.84 5.52
CA ASP A 317 -7.77 14.97 6.37
C ASP A 317 -9.29 15.08 6.55
N GLN A 318 -10.07 14.69 5.53
CA GLN A 318 -11.54 14.60 5.64
C GLN A 318 -12.03 13.64 6.73
N TYR A 319 -11.23 12.63 7.08
CA TYR A 319 -11.59 11.61 8.07
C TYR A 319 -10.86 11.75 9.40
N LYS A 320 -10.11 12.85 9.58
CA LYS A 320 -9.38 13.13 10.81
C LYS A 320 -10.37 13.33 11.96
N GLY A 321 -10.35 12.42 12.94
CA GLY A 321 -11.24 12.47 14.10
C GLY A 321 -12.65 11.88 13.88
N ALA A 322 -12.98 11.43 12.66
CA ALA A 322 -14.18 10.65 12.41
C ALA A 322 -14.08 9.30 13.14
N ARG A 323 -15.10 8.97 13.95
CA ARG A 323 -15.21 7.71 14.69
C ARG A 323 -16.04 6.72 13.90
#